data_AF-A0A1G4IN07-F1
#
_entry.id   AF-A0A1G4IN07-F1
#
_cell.length_a   1.000
_cell.length_b   1.000
_cell.length_c   1.000
_cell.angle_alpha   90.00
_cell.angle_beta   90.00
_cell.angle_gamma   90.00
#
_symmetry.space_group_name_H-M   'P 1'
#
loop_
_entity.id
_entity.type
_entity.pdbx_description
1 polymer ?
#
loop_
_entity_poly.entity_id
_entity_poly.type
_entity_poly.pdbx_seq_one_letter_code
_entity_poly.pdbx_strand_id
1 'polypeptide(L)'
;MDSFLDYAQYGLTQLLTFTARFLSFVIPLLFRFTQTHPTITNVLGYVLAAYISWKLLCHLWTVIKRIMLVFVIIFAVLLWSRGLHQVVSHDVPVLMQYLEPKASLPDLWNRFIYYVHPAHFKHYYSTALRYHLETLRDRSLQVLASMSN
;
A
#
# COMPACT_ATOMS: atom_id res chain seq x y z
N MET A 1 -7.00 -26.15 28.40
CA MET A 1 -6.53 -25.56 27.13
C MET A 1 -5.21 -24.80 27.33
N ASP A 2 -4.90 -24.45 28.58
CA ASP A 2 -3.71 -23.67 28.97
C ASP A 2 -2.41 -24.47 28.86
N SER A 3 -2.43 -25.77 29.12
CA SER A 3 -1.25 -26.63 28.99
C SER A 3 -0.65 -26.65 27.58
N PHE A 4 -1.48 -26.60 26.53
CA PHE A 4 -1.01 -26.59 25.15
C PHE A 4 -0.32 -25.27 24.77
N LEU A 5 -0.84 -24.15 25.27
CA LEU A 5 -0.24 -22.82 25.08
C LEU A 5 1.11 -22.72 25.80
N ASP A 6 1.23 -23.26 27.01
CA ASP A 6 2.49 -23.28 27.76
C ASP A 6 3.58 -24.10 27.06
N TYR A 7 3.23 -25.26 26.50
CA TYR A 7 4.18 -26.06 25.70
C TYR A 7 4.59 -25.34 24.41
N ALA A 8 3.66 -24.66 23.73
CA ALA A 8 3.98 -23.89 22.54
C ALA A 8 4.91 -22.72 22.86
N GLN A 9 4.67 -21.98 23.95
CA GLN A 9 5.53 -20.89 24.40
C GLN A 9 6.93 -21.37 24.79
N TYR A 10 7.03 -22.50 25.50
CA TYR A 10 8.31 -23.09 25.84
C TYR A 10 9.11 -23.51 24.59
N GLY A 11 8.45 -24.15 23.63
CA GLY A 11 9.07 -24.56 22.35
C GLY A 11 9.56 -23.35 21.52
N LEU A 12 8.75 -22.30 21.45
CA LEU A 12 9.11 -21.06 20.75
C LEU A 12 10.32 -20.39 21.39
N THR A 13 10.37 -20.36 22.73
CA THR A 13 11.48 -19.77 23.49
C THR A 13 12.77 -20.58 23.31
N GLN A 14 12.68 -21.91 23.26
CA GLN A 14 13.81 -22.80 22.96
C GLN A 14 14.35 -22.57 21.54
N LEU A 15 13.48 -22.50 20.53
CA LEU A 15 13.88 -22.20 19.15
C LEU A 15 14.56 -20.83 19.02
N LEU A 16 14.01 -19.82 19.69
CA LEU A 16 14.55 -18.46 19.68
C LEU A 16 15.92 -18.39 20.38
N THR A 17 16.08 -19.12 21.48
CA THR A 17 17.38 -19.24 22.18
C THR A 17 18.41 -19.99 21.35
N PHE A 18 18.01 -21.08 20.69
CA PHE A 18 18.89 -21.87 19.84
C PHE A 18 19.38 -21.07 18.63
N THR A 19 18.46 -20.38 17.94
CA THR A 19 18.80 -19.49 16.82
C THR A 19 19.70 -18.34 17.26
N ALA A 20 19.41 -17.70 18.39
CA ALA A 20 20.25 -16.63 18.94
C ALA A 20 21.67 -17.10 19.29
N ARG A 21 21.82 -18.30 19.88
CA ARG A 21 23.13 -18.89 20.18
C ARG A 21 23.90 -19.24 18.91
N PHE A 22 23.22 -19.83 17.93
CA PHE A 22 23.82 -20.13 16.64
C PHE A 22 24.32 -18.85 15.96
N LEU A 23 23.49 -17.80 15.94
CA LEU A 23 23.85 -16.51 15.36
C LEU A 23 25.04 -15.88 16.10
N SER A 24 25.04 -15.92 17.43
CA SER A 24 26.13 -15.42 18.27
C SER A 24 27.47 -16.12 18.01
N PHE A 25 27.45 -17.37 17.56
CA PHE A 25 28.65 -18.10 17.16
C PHE A 25 29.08 -17.79 15.72
N VAL A 26 28.12 -17.68 14.80
CA VAL A 26 28.39 -17.48 13.37
C VAL A 26 28.86 -16.06 13.06
N ILE A 27 28.32 -15.04 13.73
CA ILE A 27 28.71 -13.63 13.54
C ILE A 27 30.22 -13.40 13.73
N PRO A 28 30.85 -13.77 14.86
CA PRO A 28 32.28 -13.54 15.05
C PRO A 28 33.16 -14.37 14.10
N LEU A 29 32.68 -15.55 13.69
CA LEU A 29 33.37 -16.39 12.71
C LEU A 29 33.39 -15.71 11.32
N LEU A 30 32.24 -15.20 10.87
CA LEU A 30 32.11 -14.44 9.63
C LEU A 30 32.93 -13.16 9.67
N PHE A 31 32.96 -12.46 10.80
CA PHE A 31 33.76 -11.25 10.96
C PHE A 31 35.26 -11.52 10.78
N ARG A 32 35.79 -12.58 11.42
CA ARG A 32 37.19 -12.99 11.24
C ARG A 32 37.47 -13.41 9.79
N PHE A 33 36.57 -14.17 9.17
CA PHE A 33 36.71 -14.59 7.77
C PHE A 33 36.72 -13.41 6.80
N THR A 34 35.89 -12.39 7.06
CA THR A 34 35.82 -11.18 6.26
C THR A 34 37.13 -10.39 6.32
N GLN A 35 37.77 -10.34 7.49
CA GLN A 35 39.07 -9.67 7.66
C GLN A 35 40.21 -10.42 6.96
N THR A 36 40.18 -11.76 6.93
CA THR A 36 41.22 -12.55 6.26
C THR A 36 41.08 -12.59 4.74
N HIS A 37 39.85 -12.55 4.22
CA HIS A 37 39.57 -12.63 2.77
C HIS A 37 38.52 -11.60 2.31
N PRO A 38 38.89 -10.32 2.21
CA PRO A 38 37.94 -9.24 1.89
C PRO A 38 37.38 -9.34 0.47
N THR A 39 38.18 -9.77 -0.50
CA THR A 39 37.76 -9.87 -1.91
C THR A 39 36.71 -10.96 -2.12
N ILE A 40 36.92 -12.14 -1.54
CA ILE A 40 35.99 -13.29 -1.64
C ILE A 40 34.68 -12.96 -0.95
N THR A 41 34.74 -12.34 0.22
CA THR A 41 33.55 -11.93 0.98
C THR A 41 32.70 -10.92 0.18
N ASN A 42 33.34 -9.93 -0.46
CA ASN A 42 32.63 -8.96 -1.29
C ASN A 42 31.94 -9.64 -2.49
N VAL A 43 32.64 -10.53 -3.20
CA VAL A 43 32.06 -11.26 -4.35
C VAL A 43 30.88 -12.12 -3.90
N LEU A 44 31.01 -12.88 -2.81
CA LEU A 44 29.90 -13.66 -2.25
C LEU A 44 28.74 -12.78 -1.82
N GLY A 45 29.02 -11.62 -1.24
CA GLY A 45 28.01 -10.62 -0.87
C GLY A 45 27.22 -10.12 -2.08
N TYR A 46 27.90 -9.77 -3.18
CA TYR A 46 27.22 -9.35 -4.41
C TYR A 46 26.40 -10.48 -5.05
N VAL A 47 26.92 -11.70 -5.09
CA VAL A 47 26.19 -12.87 -5.61
C VAL A 47 24.93 -13.13 -4.78
N LEU A 48 25.05 -13.08 -3.44
CA LEU A 48 23.92 -13.27 -2.54
C LEU A 48 22.87 -12.16 -2.72
N ALA A 49 23.31 -10.90 -2.80
CA ALA A 49 22.43 -9.77 -3.02
C ALA A 49 21.69 -9.90 -4.35
N ALA A 50 22.40 -10.22 -5.45
CA ALA A 50 21.80 -10.44 -6.75
C ALA A 50 20.77 -11.57 -6.74
N TYR A 51 21.06 -12.68 -6.06
CA TYR A 51 20.12 -13.80 -5.91
C TYR A 51 18.85 -13.41 -5.13
N ILE A 52 18.99 -12.68 -4.02
CA ILE A 52 17.85 -12.20 -3.23
C ILE A 52 17.01 -11.23 -4.07
N SER A 53 17.64 -10.27 -4.75
CA SER A 53 16.95 -9.32 -5.63
C SER A 53 16.21 -10.04 -6.76
N TRP A 54 16.84 -11.03 -7.40
CA TRP A 54 16.20 -11.84 -8.44
C TRP A 54 14.97 -12.56 -7.92
N LYS A 55 15.08 -13.25 -6.78
CA LYS A 55 13.96 -13.97 -6.16
C LYS A 55 12.82 -13.02 -5.81
N LEU A 56 13.14 -11.84 -5.27
CA LEU A 56 12.15 -10.81 -4.94
C LEU A 56 11.43 -10.29 -6.19
N LEU A 57 12.15 -10.07 -7.30
CA LEU A 57 11.56 -9.71 -8.58
C LEU A 57 10.62 -10.78 -9.13
N CYS A 58 10.99 -12.07 -9.06
CA CYS A 58 10.11 -13.16 -9.48
C CYS A 58 8.82 -13.23 -8.66
N HIS A 59 8.91 -13.04 -7.34
CA HIS A 59 7.73 -12.98 -6.49
C HIS A 59 6.86 -11.77 -6.81
N LEU A 60 7.46 -10.59 -6.96
CA LEU A 60 6.76 -9.37 -7.33
C LEU A 60 6.03 -9.54 -8.67
N TRP A 61 6.70 -10.11 -9.67
CA TRP A 61 6.12 -10.42 -10.96
C TRP A 61 4.90 -11.35 -10.87
N THR A 62 4.98 -12.37 -10.01
CA THR A 62 3.87 -13.29 -9.78
C THR A 62 2.68 -12.57 -9.14
N VAL A 63 2.93 -11.66 -8.19
CA VAL A 63 1.88 -10.84 -7.56
C VAL A 63 1.25 -9.91 -8.59
N ILE A 64 2.05 -9.22 -9.41
CA ILE A 64 1.56 -8.35 -10.48
C ILE A 64 0.66 -9.12 -11.44
N LYS A 65 1.06 -10.33 -11.87
CA LYS A 65 0.23 -11.18 -12.73
C LYS A 65 -1.12 -11.50 -12.12
N ARG A 66 -1.16 -11.82 -10.81
CA ARG A 66 -2.42 -12.09 -10.10
C ARG A 66 -3.31 -10.86 -10.03
N ILE A 67 -2.73 -9.69 -9.73
CA ILE A 67 -3.45 -8.42 -9.70
C ILE A 67 -4.03 -8.10 -11.10
N MET A 68 -3.24 -8.27 -12.16
CA MET A 68 -3.70 -8.07 -13.53
C MET A 68 -4.87 -8.99 -13.89
N LEU A 69 -4.83 -10.25 -13.47
CA LEU A 69 -5.93 -11.19 -13.68
C LEU A 69 -7.21 -10.71 -12.98
N VAL A 70 -7.11 -10.25 -11.74
CA VAL A 70 -8.24 -9.66 -11.01
C VAL A 70 -8.80 -8.44 -11.75
N PHE A 71 -7.93 -7.55 -12.24
CA PHE A 71 -8.35 -6.40 -13.04
C PHE A 71 -9.11 -6.82 -14.31
N VAL A 72 -8.63 -7.85 -15.03
CA VAL A 72 -9.31 -8.38 -16.22
C VAL A 72 -10.69 -8.94 -15.86
N ILE A 73 -10.83 -9.65 -14.75
CA ILE A 73 -12.14 -10.15 -14.29
C ILE A 73 -13.09 -8.98 -14.00
N ILE A 74 -12.63 -7.99 -13.25
CA ILE A 74 -13.43 -6.79 -12.94
C ILE A 74 -13.86 -6.09 -14.22
N PHE A 75 -12.94 -5.93 -15.17
CA PHE A 75 -13.21 -5.32 -16.46
C PHE A 75 -14.25 -6.12 -17.27
N ALA A 76 -14.17 -7.46 -17.26
CA ALA A 76 -15.16 -8.32 -17.91
C ALA A 76 -16.56 -8.19 -17.27
N VAL A 77 -16.64 -8.10 -15.94
CA VAL A 77 -17.91 -7.87 -15.22
C VAL A 77 -18.49 -6.50 -15.53
N LEU A 78 -17.65 -5.46 -15.61
CA LEU A 78 -18.07 -4.11 -15.99
C LEU A 78 -18.60 -4.08 -17.44
N LEU A 79 -17.89 -4.72 -18.38
CA LEU A 79 -18.34 -4.87 -19.76
C LEU A 79 -19.68 -5.60 -19.87
N TRP A 80 -19.87 -6.66 -19.07
CA TRP A 80 -21.11 -7.42 -19.05
C TRP A 80 -22.28 -6.61 -18.50
N SER A 81 -22.07 -5.86 -17.42
CA SER A 81 -23.14 -5.09 -16.75
C SER A 81 -23.54 -3.80 -17.47
N ARG A 82 -22.60 -3.09 -18.12
CA ARG A 82 -22.84 -1.78 -18.75
C ARG A 82 -22.84 -1.80 -20.28
N GLY A 83 -22.43 -2.91 -20.90
CA GLY A 83 -22.32 -3.03 -22.35
C GLY A 83 -21.02 -2.43 -22.91
N LEU A 84 -20.52 -3.05 -23.98
CA LEU A 84 -19.20 -2.76 -24.58
C LEU A 84 -19.08 -1.31 -25.08
N HIS A 85 -20.19 -0.73 -25.55
CA HIS A 85 -20.19 0.62 -26.09
C HIS A 85 -19.94 1.69 -25.01
N GLN A 86 -20.47 1.53 -23.81
CA GLN A 86 -20.39 2.53 -22.73
C GLN A 86 -19.04 2.49 -22.00
N VAL A 87 -18.45 1.30 -21.84
CA VAL A 87 -17.12 1.13 -21.22
C VAL A 87 -16.01 1.69 -22.12
N VAL A 88 -16.05 1.43 -23.42
CA VAL A 88 -15.00 1.91 -24.35
C VAL A 88 -15.10 3.42 -24.61
N SER A 89 -16.32 3.98 -24.67
CA SER A 89 -16.50 5.40 -24.98
C SER A 89 -16.48 6.33 -23.77
N HIS A 90 -16.76 5.84 -22.56
CA HIS A 90 -16.84 6.66 -21.36
C HIS A 90 -15.80 6.29 -20.30
N ASP A 91 -15.61 5.00 -19.99
CA ASP A 91 -14.71 4.59 -18.91
C ASP A 91 -13.22 4.64 -19.31
N VAL A 92 -12.87 4.32 -20.56
CA VAL A 92 -11.48 4.39 -21.08
C VAL A 92 -10.92 5.84 -21.13
N PRO A 93 -11.62 6.84 -21.71
CA PRO A 93 -11.12 8.22 -21.69
C PRO A 93 -11.03 8.82 -20.29
N VAL A 94 -11.93 8.42 -19.39
CA VAL A 94 -11.86 8.79 -17.96
C VAL A 94 -10.64 8.17 -17.29
N LEU A 95 -10.32 6.89 -17.55
CA LEU A 95 -9.07 6.27 -17.10
C LEU A 95 -7.81 6.98 -17.64
N MET A 96 -7.84 7.41 -18.90
CA MET A 96 -6.74 8.19 -19.50
C MET A 96 -6.52 9.53 -18.78
N GLN A 97 -7.58 10.21 -18.36
CA GLN A 97 -7.47 11.41 -17.50
C GLN A 97 -6.91 11.10 -16.10
N TYR A 98 -7.04 9.88 -15.61
CA TYR A 98 -6.41 9.45 -14.35
C TYR A 98 -4.92 9.14 -14.48
N LEU A 99 -4.43 8.82 -15.69
CA LEU A 99 -3.00 8.61 -15.95
C LEU A 99 -2.23 9.90 -16.23
N GLU A 100 -2.88 11.07 -16.15
CA GLU A 100 -2.19 12.34 -16.29
C GLU A 100 -1.10 12.50 -15.21
N PRO A 101 0.15 12.80 -15.60
CA PRO A 101 1.33 12.73 -14.72
C PRO A 101 1.35 13.75 -13.56
N LYS A 102 0.29 14.55 -13.37
CA LYS A 102 0.17 15.58 -12.34
C LYS A 102 -0.72 15.19 -11.15
N ALA A 103 -1.34 14.01 -11.18
CA ALA A 103 -2.25 13.60 -10.11
C ALA A 103 -1.48 12.97 -8.94
N SER A 104 -1.63 13.54 -7.74
CA SER A 104 -1.08 12.97 -6.52
C SER A 104 -1.81 11.65 -6.20
N LEU A 105 -1.09 10.62 -5.71
CA LEU A 105 -1.68 9.34 -5.28
C LEU A 105 -2.93 9.47 -4.39
N PRO A 106 -2.98 10.39 -3.40
CA PRO A 106 -4.20 10.58 -2.61
C PRO A 106 -5.38 11.14 -3.41
N ASP A 107 -5.15 11.99 -4.41
CA ASP A 107 -6.22 12.49 -5.28
C ASP A 107 -6.79 11.39 -6.19
N LEU A 108 -5.91 10.51 -6.69
CA LEU A 108 -6.32 9.34 -7.49
C LEU A 108 -7.19 8.39 -6.67
N TRP A 109 -6.82 8.14 -5.42
CA TRP A 109 -7.57 7.29 -4.50
C TRP A 109 -8.96 7.85 -4.18
N ASN A 110 -9.03 9.14 -3.84
CA ASN A 110 -10.30 9.80 -3.53
C ASN A 110 -11.25 9.82 -4.73
N ARG A 111 -10.73 10.02 -5.94
CA ARG A 111 -11.55 10.01 -7.16
C ARG A 111 -11.99 8.60 -7.57
N PHE A 112 -11.19 7.57 -7.33
CA PHE A 112 -11.59 6.18 -7.55
C PHE A 112 -12.78 5.81 -6.65
N ILE A 113 -12.71 6.17 -5.36
CA ILE A 113 -13.80 5.94 -4.40
C ILE A 113 -15.08 6.68 -4.81
N TYR A 114 -14.96 7.92 -5.32
CA TYR A 114 -16.08 8.72 -5.81
C TYR A 114 -16.84 8.02 -6.95
N TYR A 115 -16.12 7.41 -7.90
CA TYR A 115 -16.73 6.71 -9.04
C TYR A 115 -17.36 5.37 -8.68
N VAL A 116 -16.82 4.67 -7.68
CA VAL A 116 -17.29 3.34 -7.28
C VAL A 116 -18.57 3.40 -6.43
N HIS A 117 -18.81 4.49 -5.68
CA HIS A 117 -20.00 4.64 -4.82
C HIS A 117 -20.55 6.09 -4.81
N PRO A 118 -21.28 6.53 -5.85
CA PRO A 118 -21.84 7.88 -5.91
C PRO A 118 -22.88 8.16 -4.81
N ALA A 119 -23.53 7.13 -4.26
CA ALA A 119 -24.63 7.27 -3.30
C ALA A 119 -24.18 7.60 -1.87
N HIS A 120 -23.04 7.07 -1.40
CA HIS A 120 -22.59 7.29 -0.01
C HIS A 120 -21.82 8.60 0.20
N PHE A 121 -21.23 9.17 -0.85
CA PHE A 121 -20.43 10.39 -0.74
C PHE A 121 -21.25 11.69 -0.69
N LYS A 122 -22.51 11.66 -1.13
CA LYS A 122 -23.40 12.82 -1.06
C LYS A 122 -23.60 13.30 0.38
N HIS A 123 -23.60 12.37 1.33
CA HIS A 123 -23.82 12.71 2.74
C HIS A 123 -22.59 13.37 3.38
N TYR A 124 -21.38 12.84 3.15
CA TYR A 124 -20.14 13.34 3.77
C TYR A 124 -19.71 14.73 3.27
N TYR A 125 -19.85 15.00 1.96
CA TYR A 125 -19.55 16.33 1.44
C TYR A 125 -20.61 17.36 1.84
N SER A 126 -21.88 16.95 1.95
CA SER A 126 -22.93 17.86 2.41
C SER A 126 -22.70 18.34 3.85
N THR A 127 -22.19 17.48 4.74
CA THR A 127 -21.90 17.88 6.13
C THR A 127 -20.62 18.68 6.25
N ALA A 128 -19.54 18.28 5.57
CA ALA A 128 -18.27 19.02 5.61
C ALA A 128 -18.36 20.41 4.96
N LEU A 129 -19.00 20.50 3.79
CA LEU A 129 -19.20 21.78 3.09
C LEU A 129 -20.16 22.68 3.88
N ARG A 130 -21.22 22.13 4.48
CA ARG A 130 -22.17 22.88 5.30
C ARG A 130 -21.54 23.41 6.58
N TYR A 131 -20.69 22.61 7.25
CA TYR A 131 -19.94 23.06 8.42
C TYR A 131 -18.97 24.20 8.08
N HIS A 132 -18.30 24.10 6.93
CA HIS A 132 -17.36 25.15 6.50
C HIS A 132 -18.05 26.44 6.07
N LEU A 133 -19.22 26.34 5.41
CA LEU A 133 -20.03 27.49 5.04
C LEU A 133 -20.65 28.19 6.26
N GLU A 134 -21.08 27.43 7.27
CA GLU A 134 -21.61 28.00 8.52
C GLU A 134 -20.51 28.74 9.30
N THR A 135 -19.30 28.17 9.39
CA THR A 135 -18.17 28.86 10.03
C THR A 135 -17.71 30.12 9.29
N LEU A 136 -17.76 30.13 7.95
CA LEU A 136 -17.48 31.34 7.16
C LEU A 136 -18.56 32.41 7.32
N ARG A 137 -19.84 32.00 7.34
CA ARG A 137 -20.97 32.90 7.60
C ARG A 137 -20.86 33.55 8.96
N ASP A 138 -20.62 32.77 10.01
CA ASP A 138 -20.59 33.29 11.38
C ASP A 138 -19.38 34.24 11.59
N ARG A 139 -18.24 33.96 10.94
CA ARG A 139 -17.11 34.89 10.89
C ARG A 139 -17.43 36.18 10.13
N SER A 140 -18.13 36.09 8.99
CA SER A 140 -18.53 37.29 8.24
C SER A 140 -19.50 38.18 9.03
N LEU A 141 -20.42 37.58 9.80
CA LEU A 141 -21.35 38.32 10.65
C LEU A 141 -20.65 39.00 11.84
N GLN A 142 -19.65 38.34 12.44
CA GLN A 142 -18.82 38.96 13.48
C GLN A 142 -18.00 40.14 12.95
N VAL A 143 -17.42 40.02 11.75
CA VAL A 143 -16.69 41.11 11.11
C VAL A 143 -17.63 42.28 10.82
N LEU A 144 -18.80 42.03 10.24
CA LEU A 144 -19.80 43.08 9.97
C LEU A 144 -20.29 43.75 11.26
N ALA A 145 -20.53 42.99 12.31
CA ALA A 145 -20.92 43.54 13.62
C ALA A 145 -19.81 44.42 14.22
N SER A 146 -18.54 44.01 14.09
CA SER A 146 -17.39 44.78 14.56
C SER A 146 -17.14 46.08 13.80
N MET A 147 -17.64 46.20 12.57
CA MET A 147 -17.57 47.42 11.76
C MET A 147 -18.75 48.38 11.99
N SER A 148 -19.79 47.94 12.73
CA SER A 148 -20.98 48.76 13.04
C SER A 148 -20.93 49.47 14.39
N ASN A 149 -19.88 49.23 15.19
CA ASN A 149 -19.50 49.98 16.39
C ASN A 149 -18.33 50.92 16.06
#